data_AF-A0A327ULN7-F1
#
_entry.id   AF-A0A327ULN7-F1
#
_cell.length_a   1.000
_cell.length_b   1.000
_cell.length_c   1.000
_cell.angle_alpha   90.00
_cell.angle_beta   90.00
_cell.angle_gamma   90.00
#
_symmetry.space_group_name_H-M   'P 1'
#
loop_
_entity.id
_entity.type
_entity.pdbx_description
1 polymer ?
#
loop_
_entity_poly.entity_id
_entity_poly.type
_entity_poly.pdbx_seq_one_letter_code
_entity_poly.pdbx_strand_id
1 'polypeptide(L)'
;MPSRVSTRAGELAEHRVPFAHARVVRAQVPTSAHAGDEAIVLQDGSVDGFVGGVCAEGTVRTAALRAMREDAAVLLRVLPAGDDVSFPDSPGAEVVVNPCLSGGALEIFIEPRLPPPLLGVVGGTPVADALVAMAEVLGHTTVRCGPGSGGAGTDGASSTDEADGTDGSAGSAAAVPPNASAVVVATHGRDEEETIRAALDAGVRYVALVASPRRGGAVLEGMGLTPEEARRVSTPAGFDIGARTAPEVALSILAEMVAALRADEREAHGTPAHGTSGASGVSSPADPQPEAPRQESDPVCGMTVTVMPDTPRLTVDGTDVFFCGTGCRDGYARSTGGGSDAHTDTAAAGAGAHPVAGR
;
A
#
# COMPACT_ATOMS: atom_id res chain seq x y z
N MET A 1 8.17 -19.62 -23.94
CA MET A 1 7.20 -19.84 -22.85
C MET A 1 7.52 -18.81 -21.76
N PRO A 2 6.52 -18.07 -21.25
CA PRO A 2 6.75 -17.14 -20.14
C PRO A 2 7.28 -17.91 -18.92
N SER A 3 8.15 -17.27 -18.12
CA SER A 3 8.59 -17.84 -16.84
C SER A 3 7.39 -17.94 -15.88
N ARG A 4 7.45 -18.87 -14.90
CA ARG A 4 6.39 -18.98 -13.88
C ARG A 4 6.13 -17.63 -13.19
N VAL A 5 7.19 -16.88 -12.92
CA VAL A 5 7.14 -15.54 -12.33
C VAL A 5 6.44 -14.56 -13.26
N SER A 6 6.76 -14.54 -14.55
CA SER A 6 6.09 -13.67 -15.51
C SER A 6 4.60 -13.97 -15.67
N THR A 7 4.19 -15.25 -15.65
CA THR A 7 2.77 -15.62 -15.67
C THR A 7 2.05 -15.12 -14.41
N ARG A 8 2.64 -15.36 -13.24
CA ARG A 8 2.09 -14.92 -11.95
C ARG A 8 1.97 -13.40 -11.86
N ALA A 9 2.97 -12.66 -12.33
CA ALA A 9 2.91 -11.21 -12.40
C ALA A 9 1.75 -10.69 -13.26
N GLY A 10 1.44 -11.38 -14.36
CA GLY A 10 0.28 -11.08 -15.22
C GLY A 10 -1.04 -11.26 -14.49
N GLU A 11 -1.23 -12.40 -13.81
CA GLU A 11 -2.43 -12.70 -13.00
C GLU A 11 -2.64 -11.64 -11.90
N LEU A 12 -1.58 -11.29 -11.17
CA LEU A 12 -1.66 -10.30 -10.09
C LEU A 12 -2.04 -8.91 -10.64
N ALA A 13 -1.45 -8.51 -11.77
CA ALA A 13 -1.79 -7.24 -12.43
C ALA A 13 -3.24 -7.20 -12.90
N GLU A 14 -3.74 -8.29 -13.50
CA GLU A 14 -5.14 -8.42 -13.93
C GLU A 14 -6.11 -8.30 -12.76
N HIS A 15 -5.79 -8.93 -11.63
CA HIS A 15 -6.58 -8.86 -10.40
C HIS A 15 -6.30 -7.61 -9.55
N ARG A 16 -5.49 -6.66 -10.04
CA ARG A 16 -5.12 -5.43 -9.35
C ARG A 16 -4.52 -5.67 -7.95
N VAL A 17 -3.80 -6.78 -7.78
CA VAL A 17 -3.10 -7.11 -6.54
C VAL A 17 -1.73 -6.44 -6.57
N PRO A 18 -1.39 -5.54 -5.63
CA PRO A 18 -0.07 -4.94 -5.58
C PRO A 18 1.01 -5.96 -5.24
N PHE A 19 2.15 -5.88 -5.92
CA PHE A 19 3.31 -6.73 -5.64
C PHE A 19 4.61 -6.01 -6.00
N ALA A 20 5.75 -6.54 -5.56
CA ALA A 20 7.06 -6.13 -6.02
C ALA A 20 7.70 -7.26 -6.82
N HIS A 21 8.36 -6.91 -7.92
CA HIS A 21 9.15 -7.83 -8.72
C HIS A 21 10.63 -7.64 -8.39
N ALA A 22 11.25 -8.69 -7.86
CA ALA A 22 12.67 -8.71 -7.53
C ALA A 22 13.42 -9.55 -8.56
N ARG A 23 14.47 -8.97 -9.17
CA ARG A 23 15.34 -9.65 -10.14
C ARG A 23 16.78 -9.54 -9.71
N VAL A 24 17.48 -10.67 -9.62
CA VAL A 24 18.92 -10.71 -9.39
C VAL A 24 19.62 -10.19 -10.65
N VAL A 25 20.20 -9.01 -10.57
CA VAL A 25 20.94 -8.39 -11.69
C VAL A 25 22.42 -8.74 -11.68
N ARG A 26 22.98 -9.02 -10.50
CA ARG A 26 24.36 -9.49 -10.34
C ARG A 26 24.45 -10.52 -9.21
N ALA A 27 25.23 -11.57 -9.45
CA ALA A 27 25.56 -12.57 -8.45
C ALA A 27 27.07 -12.83 -8.44
N GLN A 28 27.69 -12.69 -7.26
CA GLN A 28 29.10 -12.98 -7.03
C GLN A 28 29.22 -14.21 -6.13
N VAL A 29 29.90 -15.22 -6.65
CA VAL A 29 30.11 -16.53 -6.01
C VAL A 29 30.99 -16.36 -4.76
N PRO A 30 30.70 -17.09 -3.65
CA PRO A 30 29.72 -18.16 -3.50
C PRO A 30 28.30 -17.70 -3.17
N THR A 31 27.35 -18.05 -4.04
CA THR A 31 25.92 -17.82 -3.82
C THR A 31 25.10 -18.88 -4.56
N SER A 32 23.92 -19.21 -4.04
CA SER A 32 22.96 -20.11 -4.68
C SER A 32 22.15 -19.44 -5.79
N ALA A 33 22.14 -18.10 -5.84
CA ALA A 33 21.42 -17.34 -6.85
C ALA A 33 22.29 -17.07 -8.08
N HIS A 34 21.65 -16.98 -9.24
CA HIS A 34 22.24 -16.62 -10.51
C HIS A 34 21.66 -15.30 -10.99
N ALA A 35 22.44 -14.57 -11.79
CA ALA A 35 21.91 -13.42 -12.50
C ALA A 35 20.75 -13.88 -13.41
N GLY A 36 19.61 -13.18 -13.32
CA GLY A 36 18.38 -13.55 -14.00
C GLY A 36 17.38 -14.32 -13.14
N ASP A 37 17.75 -14.75 -11.92
CA ASP A 37 16.79 -15.30 -10.96
C ASP A 37 15.76 -14.22 -10.55
N GLU A 38 14.51 -14.63 -10.35
CA GLU A 38 13.37 -13.73 -10.12
C GLU A 38 12.46 -14.22 -9.00
N ALA A 39 11.88 -13.27 -8.27
CA ALA A 39 10.79 -13.52 -7.33
C ALA A 39 9.76 -12.40 -7.34
N ILE A 40 8.54 -12.73 -6.95
CA ILE A 40 7.46 -11.81 -6.62
C ILE A 40 7.33 -11.74 -5.10
N VAL A 41 7.19 -10.53 -4.56
CA VAL A 41 6.88 -10.31 -3.15
C VAL A 41 5.51 -9.66 -3.05
N LEU A 42 4.60 -10.28 -2.29
CA LEU A 42 3.25 -9.75 -2.04
C LEU A 42 3.23 -8.82 -0.82
N GLN A 43 2.13 -8.09 -0.63
CA GLN A 43 1.99 -7.14 0.49
C GLN A 43 1.95 -7.80 1.87
N ASP A 44 1.57 -9.08 1.95
CA ASP A 44 1.67 -9.88 3.18
C ASP A 44 3.10 -10.39 3.44
N GLY A 45 4.03 -10.09 2.54
CA GLY A 45 5.43 -10.49 2.59
C GLY A 45 5.71 -11.88 2.01
N SER A 46 4.72 -12.61 1.49
CA SER A 46 4.98 -13.90 0.83
C SER A 46 5.90 -13.72 -0.38
N VAL A 47 6.79 -14.69 -0.61
CA VAL A 47 7.76 -14.66 -1.71
C VAL A 47 7.53 -15.83 -2.66
N ASP A 48 7.15 -15.53 -3.89
CA ASP A 48 6.93 -16.49 -4.98
C ASP A 48 8.11 -16.45 -5.96
N GLY A 49 8.98 -17.45 -5.95
CA GLY A 49 10.15 -17.53 -6.84
C GLY A 49 11.45 -17.69 -6.06
N PHE A 50 12.55 -17.22 -6.63
CA PHE A 50 13.88 -17.36 -6.00
C PHE A 50 14.77 -16.18 -6.33
N VAL A 51 15.40 -15.61 -5.30
CA VAL A 51 16.40 -14.52 -5.41
C VAL A 51 17.63 -14.78 -4.55
N GLY A 52 17.71 -15.96 -3.92
CA GLY A 52 18.75 -16.37 -2.99
C GLY A 52 18.20 -17.24 -1.86
N GLY A 53 19.10 -17.75 -1.01
CA GLY A 53 18.72 -18.51 0.18
C GLY A 53 18.06 -17.63 1.25
N VAL A 54 17.73 -18.23 2.39
CA VAL A 54 16.99 -17.62 3.51
C VAL A 54 17.52 -16.23 3.92
N CYS A 55 18.85 -16.06 3.96
CA CYS A 55 19.45 -14.77 4.32
C CYS A 55 19.10 -13.65 3.33
N ALA A 56 19.13 -13.93 2.03
CA ALA A 56 18.81 -12.93 1.01
C ALA A 56 17.30 -12.68 0.92
N GLU A 57 16.48 -13.72 1.09
CA GLU A 57 15.03 -13.63 1.00
C GLU A 57 14.45 -12.64 2.04
N GLY A 58 14.90 -12.71 3.29
CA GLY A 58 14.43 -11.78 4.35
C GLY A 58 14.75 -10.32 4.06
N THR A 59 15.94 -10.04 3.52
CA THR A 59 16.34 -8.68 3.12
C THR A 59 15.53 -8.20 1.91
N VAL A 60 15.36 -9.05 0.89
CA VAL A 60 14.55 -8.72 -0.29
C VAL A 60 13.10 -8.45 0.11
N ARG A 61 12.52 -9.27 0.99
CA ARG A 61 11.15 -9.07 1.50
C ARG A 61 10.99 -7.70 2.14
N THR A 62 11.93 -7.33 3.02
CA THR A 62 11.89 -6.02 3.70
C THR A 62 12.01 -4.87 2.72
N ALA A 63 12.98 -4.93 1.80
CA ALA A 63 13.18 -3.91 0.79
C ALA A 63 12.01 -3.81 -0.19
N ALA A 64 11.38 -4.94 -0.54
CA ALA A 64 10.23 -5.00 -1.43
C ALA A 64 8.95 -4.43 -0.80
N LEU A 65 8.68 -4.76 0.47
CA LEU A 65 7.57 -4.15 1.22
C LEU A 65 7.75 -2.64 1.33
N ARG A 66 8.99 -2.18 1.55
CA ARG A 66 9.30 -0.75 1.54
C ARG A 66 9.09 -0.15 0.16
N ALA A 67 9.67 -0.73 -0.90
CA ALA A 67 9.51 -0.28 -2.28
C ALA A 67 8.05 -0.14 -2.71
N MET A 68 7.17 -1.07 -2.29
CA MET A 68 5.73 -0.97 -2.56
C MET A 68 5.04 0.16 -1.81
N ARG A 69 5.37 0.37 -0.53
CA ARG A 69 4.85 1.53 0.21
C ARG A 69 5.35 2.84 -0.39
N GLU A 70 6.57 2.79 -0.92
CA GLU A 70 7.26 3.97 -1.43
C GLU A 70 6.96 4.27 -2.92
N ASP A 71 6.29 3.36 -3.63
CA ASP A 71 6.18 3.43 -5.10
C ASP A 71 7.53 3.76 -5.78
N ALA A 72 8.62 3.25 -5.20
CA ALA A 72 9.98 3.57 -5.58
C ALA A 72 10.80 2.29 -5.81
N ALA A 73 11.35 2.15 -7.01
CA ALA A 73 12.25 1.06 -7.30
C ALA A 73 13.59 1.21 -6.56
N VAL A 74 14.17 0.10 -6.12
CA VAL A 74 15.43 0.08 -5.38
C VAL A 74 16.38 -0.97 -5.96
N LEU A 75 17.65 -0.60 -6.11
CA LEU A 75 18.73 -1.54 -6.31
C LEU A 75 19.29 -1.96 -4.95
N LEU A 76 18.84 -3.11 -4.47
CA LEU A 76 19.30 -3.71 -3.22
C LEU A 76 20.63 -4.42 -3.45
N ARG A 77 21.64 -4.11 -2.64
CA ARG A 77 22.94 -4.77 -2.65
C ARG A 77 23.15 -5.51 -1.33
N VAL A 78 23.31 -6.81 -1.40
CA VAL A 78 23.57 -7.67 -0.24
C VAL A 78 25.05 -8.05 -0.26
N LEU A 79 25.80 -7.59 0.74
CA LEU A 79 27.24 -7.82 0.87
C LEU A 79 27.54 -8.72 2.07
N PRO A 80 28.58 -9.57 2.00
CA PRO A 80 29.03 -10.35 3.15
C PRO A 80 29.68 -9.45 4.21
N ALA A 81 29.68 -9.91 5.47
CA ALA A 81 30.37 -9.20 6.55
C ALA A 81 31.90 -9.25 6.38
N GLY A 82 32.57 -8.10 6.53
CA GLY A 82 34.03 -7.98 6.48
C GLY A 82 34.61 -7.46 5.17
N ASP A 83 33.78 -7.17 4.17
CA ASP A 83 34.21 -6.42 2.99
C ASP A 83 34.24 -4.92 3.30
N ASP A 84 35.43 -4.30 3.33
CA ASP A 84 35.67 -2.84 3.49
C ASP A 84 35.24 -2.04 2.24
N VAL A 85 34.17 -2.45 1.57
CA VAL A 85 33.69 -1.78 0.36
C VAL A 85 32.68 -0.71 0.76
N SER A 86 33.21 0.48 1.03
CA SER A 86 32.39 1.69 1.19
C SER A 86 31.84 2.09 -0.18
N PHE A 87 30.53 1.98 -0.35
CA PHE A 87 29.84 2.55 -1.51
C PHE A 87 29.32 3.95 -1.14
N PRO A 88 29.35 4.90 -2.08
CA PRO A 88 28.73 6.20 -1.85
C PRO A 88 27.20 6.03 -1.74
N ASP A 89 26.60 6.65 -0.73
CA ASP A 89 25.15 6.78 -0.64
C ASP A 89 24.63 7.41 -1.93
N SER A 90 23.87 6.62 -2.68
CA SER A 90 23.36 6.99 -4.00
C SER A 90 21.84 6.81 -4.00
N PRO A 91 21.04 7.83 -4.36
CA PRO A 91 19.60 7.70 -4.41
C PRO A 91 19.16 6.49 -5.26
N GLY A 92 18.26 5.66 -4.71
CA GLY A 92 17.76 4.45 -5.38
C GLY A 92 18.66 3.21 -5.25
N ALA A 93 19.81 3.30 -4.56
CA ALA A 93 20.62 2.14 -4.19
C ALA A 93 20.65 1.98 -2.67
N GLU A 94 20.45 0.76 -2.20
CA GLU A 94 20.53 0.41 -0.79
C GLU A 94 21.58 -0.69 -0.61
N VAL A 95 22.45 -0.52 0.37
CA VAL A 95 23.46 -1.51 0.74
C VAL A 95 23.10 -2.10 2.10
N VAL A 96 22.88 -3.41 2.12
CA VAL A 96 22.67 -4.17 3.36
C VAL A 96 23.83 -5.13 3.52
N VAL A 97 24.52 -5.02 4.65
CA VAL A 97 25.51 -6.00 5.06
C VAL A 97 24.77 -7.13 5.76
N ASN A 98 24.76 -8.30 5.14
CA ASN A 98 24.21 -9.49 5.75
C ASN A 98 25.37 -10.47 5.96
N PRO A 99 25.63 -10.95 7.19
CA PRO A 99 26.61 -12.00 7.45
C PRO A 99 26.11 -13.35 6.89
N CYS A 100 25.96 -13.43 5.57
CA CYS A 100 25.73 -14.69 4.89
C CYS A 100 27.04 -15.49 4.95
N LEU A 101 26.99 -16.67 5.56
CA LEU A 101 28.11 -17.61 5.65
C LEU A 101 28.68 -18.02 4.27
N SER A 102 27.97 -17.73 3.17
CA SER A 102 28.41 -18.07 1.82
C SER A 102 29.52 -17.17 1.30
N GLY A 103 29.71 -15.95 1.82
CA GLY A 103 30.76 -15.02 1.39
C GLY A 103 30.57 -14.41 -0.01
N GLY A 104 29.40 -14.57 -0.62
CA GLY A 104 29.04 -13.99 -1.92
C GLY A 104 28.29 -12.66 -1.79
N ALA A 105 28.24 -11.91 -2.88
CA ALA A 105 27.52 -10.64 -2.98
C ALA A 105 26.41 -10.70 -4.03
N LEU A 106 25.28 -10.04 -3.77
CA LEU A 106 24.13 -9.98 -4.68
C LEU A 106 23.75 -8.52 -4.96
N GLU A 107 23.35 -8.24 -6.19
CA GLU A 107 22.61 -7.03 -6.53
C GLU A 107 21.26 -7.44 -7.11
N ILE A 108 20.20 -6.89 -6.54
CA ILE A 108 18.82 -7.28 -6.79
C ILE A 108 18.05 -6.00 -7.07
N PHE A 109 17.51 -5.89 -8.29
CA PHE A 109 16.64 -4.78 -8.65
C PHE A 109 15.21 -5.13 -8.26
N ILE A 110 14.60 -4.29 -7.43
CA ILE A 110 13.26 -4.47 -6.90
C ILE A 110 12.38 -3.35 -7.45
N GLU A 111 11.37 -3.73 -8.23
CA GLU A 111 10.41 -2.82 -8.86
C GLU A 111 9.02 -3.02 -8.25
N PRO A 112 8.42 -2.01 -7.59
CA PRO A 112 7.03 -2.09 -7.17
C PRO A 112 6.09 -2.05 -8.38
N ARG A 113 5.03 -2.86 -8.34
CA ARG A 113 4.01 -3.00 -9.38
C ARG A 113 2.66 -2.77 -8.72
N LEU A 114 2.28 -1.50 -8.65
CA LEU A 114 1.02 -1.06 -8.08
C LEU A 114 -0.05 -0.94 -9.17
N PRO A 115 -1.31 -1.33 -8.92
CA PRO A 115 -2.39 -1.08 -9.86
C PRO A 115 -2.60 0.43 -10.02
N PRO A 116 -2.96 0.91 -11.22
CA PRO A 116 -3.24 2.33 -11.40
C PRO A 116 -4.40 2.78 -10.50
N PRO A 117 -4.37 3.99 -9.91
CA PRO A 117 -5.43 4.45 -9.01
C PRO A 117 -6.81 4.29 -9.62
N LEU A 118 -7.75 3.75 -8.83
CA LEU A 118 -9.16 3.59 -9.23
C LEU A 118 -9.96 4.80 -8.75
N LEU A 119 -10.53 5.54 -9.68
CA LEU A 119 -11.39 6.69 -9.44
C LEU A 119 -12.87 6.30 -9.65
N GLY A 120 -13.63 6.29 -8.56
CA GLY A 120 -15.10 6.20 -8.61
C GLY A 120 -15.70 7.56 -8.92
N VAL A 121 -16.48 7.68 -9.98
CA VAL A 121 -17.18 8.93 -10.34
C VAL A 121 -18.68 8.72 -10.17
N VAL A 122 -19.28 9.45 -9.24
CA VAL A 122 -20.70 9.34 -8.90
C VAL A 122 -21.48 10.50 -9.51
N GLY A 123 -22.49 10.19 -10.32
CA GLY A 123 -23.32 11.17 -11.02
C GLY A 123 -23.03 11.32 -12.52
N GLY A 124 -23.97 11.96 -13.22
CA GLY A 124 -24.00 12.09 -14.68
C GLY A 124 -23.82 13.52 -15.17
N THR A 125 -22.88 14.27 -14.61
CA THR A 125 -22.70 15.70 -14.92
C THR A 125 -21.63 15.91 -15.98
N PRO A 126 -21.61 17.07 -16.68
CA PRO A 126 -20.52 17.38 -17.61
C PRO A 126 -19.13 17.34 -16.95
N VAL A 127 -19.04 17.65 -15.65
CA VAL A 127 -17.80 17.51 -14.87
C VAL A 127 -17.43 16.04 -14.70
N ALA A 128 -18.38 15.18 -14.40
CA ALA A 128 -18.17 13.73 -14.31
C ALA A 128 -17.70 13.13 -15.65
N ASP A 129 -18.23 13.60 -16.78
CA ASP A 129 -17.80 13.22 -18.13
C ASP A 129 -16.37 13.64 -18.42
N ALA A 130 -16.04 14.89 -18.11
CA ALA A 130 -14.68 15.41 -18.25
C ALA A 130 -13.68 14.68 -17.34
N LEU A 131 -14.08 14.31 -16.12
CA LEU A 131 -13.25 13.54 -15.18
C LEU A 131 -12.88 12.18 -15.75
N VAL A 132 -13.85 11.43 -16.27
CA VAL A 132 -13.58 10.09 -16.85
C VAL A 132 -12.62 10.20 -18.03
N ALA A 133 -12.88 11.15 -18.95
CA ALA A 133 -12.06 11.31 -20.14
C ALA A 133 -10.59 11.70 -19.81
N MET A 134 -10.39 12.60 -18.84
CA MET A 134 -9.03 13.04 -18.46
C MET A 134 -8.30 12.06 -17.54
N ALA A 135 -9.02 11.35 -16.68
CA ALA A 135 -8.42 10.35 -15.80
C ALA A 135 -7.75 9.22 -16.59
N GLU A 136 -8.33 8.80 -17.72
CA GLU A 136 -7.71 7.83 -18.62
C GLU A 136 -6.37 8.32 -19.17
N VAL A 137 -6.27 9.59 -19.56
CA VAL A 137 -5.03 10.22 -20.03
C VAL A 137 -3.94 10.23 -18.95
N LEU A 138 -4.33 10.38 -17.68
CA LEU A 138 -3.44 10.30 -16.52
C LEU A 138 -3.07 8.85 -16.13
N GLY A 139 -3.60 7.86 -16.85
CA GLY A 139 -3.39 6.44 -16.58
C GLY A 139 -4.22 5.92 -15.40
N HIS A 140 -5.22 6.65 -14.92
CA HIS A 140 -6.12 6.19 -13.87
C HIS A 140 -7.21 5.28 -14.43
N THR A 141 -7.60 4.27 -13.67
CA THR A 141 -8.80 3.47 -13.97
C THR A 141 -10.02 4.22 -13.44
N THR A 142 -11.11 4.28 -14.18
CA THR A 142 -12.35 4.93 -13.72
C THR A 142 -13.52 3.97 -13.71
N VAL A 143 -14.45 4.17 -12.77
CA VAL A 143 -15.73 3.48 -12.72
C VAL A 143 -16.83 4.51 -12.48
N ARG A 144 -17.84 4.53 -13.35
CA ARG A 144 -19.05 5.32 -13.12
C ARG A 144 -19.97 4.60 -12.16
N CYS A 145 -20.41 5.31 -11.13
CA CYS A 145 -21.30 4.78 -10.11
C CYS A 145 -22.67 5.46 -10.25
N GLY A 146 -23.73 4.67 -10.30
CA GLY A 146 -25.12 5.13 -10.35
C GLY A 146 -26.02 4.26 -9.46
N PRO A 147 -27.26 4.69 -9.21
CA PRO A 147 -28.22 3.85 -8.48
C PRO A 147 -28.37 2.51 -9.21
N GLY A 148 -28.02 1.41 -8.55
CA GLY A 148 -28.06 0.06 -9.12
C GLY A 148 -26.81 -0.40 -9.89
N SER A 149 -25.70 0.35 -9.92
CA SER A 149 -24.45 -0.11 -10.57
C SER A 149 -23.69 -1.13 -9.70
N GLY A 150 -24.26 -2.31 -9.55
CA GLY A 150 -23.54 -3.51 -9.11
C GLY A 150 -22.72 -4.07 -10.27
N GLY A 151 -21.44 -3.71 -10.32
CA GLY A 151 -20.32 -4.40 -10.99
C GLY A 151 -20.53 -5.07 -12.37
N ALA A 152 -19.97 -4.46 -13.41
CA ALA A 152 -19.12 -5.09 -14.44
C ALA A 152 -18.71 -4.02 -15.46
N GLY A 153 -17.49 -4.15 -16.00
CA GLY A 153 -16.84 -3.18 -16.88
C GLY A 153 -17.64 -2.77 -18.12
N THR A 154 -17.20 -1.66 -18.68
CA THR A 154 -17.77 -0.97 -19.84
C THR A 154 -17.67 -1.78 -21.12
N ASP A 155 -18.78 -1.89 -21.86
CA ASP A 155 -18.78 -1.94 -23.32
C ASP A 155 -19.83 -0.94 -23.83
N GLY A 156 -19.37 0.03 -24.62
CA GLY A 156 -20.14 0.67 -25.68
C GLY A 156 -21.25 1.65 -25.27
N ALA A 157 -21.00 2.94 -25.54
CA ALA A 157 -22.01 3.98 -25.54
C ALA A 157 -23.19 3.65 -26.47
N SER A 158 -24.41 3.84 -25.97
CA SER A 158 -25.54 4.30 -26.77
C SER A 158 -26.22 5.44 -26.04
N SER A 159 -26.22 6.60 -26.68
CA SER A 159 -26.93 7.81 -26.32
C SER A 159 -28.44 7.58 -26.15
N THR A 160 -29.04 8.22 -25.16
CA THR A 160 -30.28 9.00 -25.33
C THR A 160 -30.48 9.91 -24.13
N ASP A 161 -30.65 11.20 -24.41
CA ASP A 161 -31.30 12.17 -23.54
C ASP A 161 -32.75 11.74 -23.28
N GLU A 162 -33.24 11.95 -22.05
CA GLU A 162 -34.41 12.78 -21.72
C GLU A 162 -34.79 12.56 -20.25
N ALA A 163 -35.21 13.64 -19.60
CA ALA A 163 -35.58 13.69 -18.20
C ALA A 163 -36.96 13.07 -17.93
N ASP A 164 -37.15 12.44 -16.77
CA ASP A 164 -38.45 12.53 -16.08
C ASP A 164 -38.28 12.37 -14.56
N GLY A 165 -39.13 13.08 -13.82
CA GLY A 165 -39.25 13.01 -12.38
C GLY A 165 -40.19 11.88 -11.94
N THR A 166 -40.22 11.68 -10.62
CA THR A 166 -40.98 10.68 -9.85
C THR A 166 -40.37 9.27 -9.97
N ASP A 167 -39.81 8.72 -8.91
CA ASP A 167 -40.49 8.30 -7.69
C ASP A 167 -39.56 8.24 -6.46
N GLY A 168 -40.16 8.36 -5.28
CA GLY A 168 -39.47 8.19 -4.00
C GLY A 168 -39.17 6.73 -3.70
N SER A 169 -38.23 6.13 -4.44
CA SER A 169 -37.64 4.86 -4.05
C SER A 169 -36.56 5.09 -3.00
N ALA A 170 -36.76 4.51 -1.82
CA ALA A 170 -35.77 4.44 -0.78
C ALA A 170 -34.45 3.82 -1.30
N GLY A 171 -33.40 4.63 -1.25
CA GLY A 171 -32.01 4.28 -0.93
C GLY A 171 -31.43 3.02 -1.54
N SER A 172 -30.66 3.19 -2.60
CA SER A 172 -29.30 2.64 -2.53
C SER A 172 -28.35 3.69 -3.06
N ALA A 173 -27.47 4.23 -2.21
CA ALA A 173 -26.32 4.99 -2.68
C ALA A 173 -25.62 4.22 -3.81
N ALA A 174 -25.06 4.98 -4.74
CA ALA A 174 -24.22 4.40 -5.77
C ALA A 174 -23.08 3.63 -5.08
N ALA A 175 -22.94 2.34 -5.39
CA ALA A 175 -21.96 1.49 -4.75
C ALA A 175 -20.55 2.02 -5.04
N VAL A 176 -19.79 2.35 -3.98
CA VAL A 176 -18.39 2.73 -4.10
C VAL A 176 -17.61 1.52 -4.63
N PRO A 177 -16.80 1.67 -5.69
CA PRO A 177 -16.03 0.56 -6.22
C PRO A 177 -15.08 0.00 -5.15
N PRO A 178 -14.98 -1.33 -5.00
CA PRO A 178 -14.01 -1.91 -4.07
C PRO A 178 -12.59 -1.47 -4.47
N ASN A 179 -11.76 -1.15 -3.47
CA ASN A 179 -10.39 -0.67 -3.67
C ASN A 179 -10.27 0.64 -4.47
N ALA A 180 -11.31 1.50 -4.44
CA ALA A 180 -11.22 2.85 -4.98
C ALA A 180 -10.17 3.67 -4.21
N SER A 181 -9.20 4.23 -4.93
CA SER A 181 -8.25 5.19 -4.35
C SER A 181 -8.90 6.54 -4.11
N ALA A 182 -9.86 6.90 -4.97
CA ALA A 182 -10.55 8.17 -4.96
C ALA A 182 -12.02 8.03 -5.34
N VAL A 183 -12.87 8.88 -4.78
CA VAL A 183 -14.29 9.01 -5.17
C VAL A 183 -14.62 10.49 -5.39
N VAL A 184 -15.24 10.80 -6.52
CA VAL A 184 -15.75 12.15 -6.82
C VAL A 184 -17.27 12.10 -6.92
N VAL A 185 -17.93 12.84 -6.05
CA VAL A 185 -19.39 12.99 -5.97
C VAL A 185 -19.81 14.23 -6.73
N ALA A 186 -20.45 14.04 -7.88
CA ALA A 186 -20.95 15.08 -8.76
C ALA A 186 -22.44 14.84 -9.07
N THR A 187 -23.28 14.76 -8.04
CA THR A 187 -24.69 14.36 -8.17
C THR A 187 -25.69 15.52 -8.11
N HIS A 188 -25.24 16.76 -7.91
CA HIS A 188 -26.09 17.95 -7.76
C HIS A 188 -27.14 17.85 -6.62
N GLY A 189 -26.72 17.37 -5.44
CA GLY A 189 -27.56 17.36 -4.25
C GLY A 189 -28.36 16.07 -4.02
N ARG A 190 -28.04 14.99 -4.74
CA ARG A 190 -28.70 13.68 -4.57
C ARG A 190 -27.75 12.70 -3.88
N ASP A 191 -28.20 12.14 -2.75
CA ASP A 191 -27.53 11.07 -2.01
C ASP A 191 -26.05 11.34 -1.69
N GLU A 192 -25.69 12.61 -1.53
CA GLU A 192 -24.29 13.05 -1.36
C GLU A 192 -23.73 12.59 -0.02
N GLU A 193 -24.48 12.75 1.07
CA GLU A 193 -24.08 12.33 2.42
C GLU A 193 -23.89 10.80 2.49
N GLU A 194 -24.83 10.03 1.92
CA GLU A 194 -24.76 8.57 1.91
C GLU A 194 -23.55 8.08 1.10
N THR A 195 -23.29 8.70 -0.06
CA THR A 195 -22.15 8.36 -0.91
C THR A 195 -20.81 8.71 -0.25
N ILE A 196 -20.71 9.89 0.36
CA ILE A 196 -19.49 10.31 1.08
C ILE A 196 -19.23 9.37 2.26
N ARG A 197 -20.27 9.03 3.03
CA ARG A 197 -20.15 8.08 4.15
C ARG A 197 -19.69 6.71 3.67
N ALA A 198 -20.31 6.16 2.63
CA ALA A 198 -19.92 4.87 2.06
C ALA A 198 -18.45 4.86 1.57
N ALA A 199 -17.97 5.98 1.01
CA ALA A 199 -16.58 6.10 0.58
C ALA A 199 -15.61 6.14 1.77
N LEU A 200 -15.96 6.87 2.83
CA LEU A 200 -15.18 6.94 4.06
C LEU A 200 -15.12 5.57 4.77
N ASP A 201 -16.26 4.88 4.89
CA ASP A 201 -16.36 3.54 5.47
C ASP A 201 -15.54 2.50 4.67
N ALA A 202 -15.46 2.68 3.35
CA ALA A 202 -14.62 1.86 2.46
C ALA A 202 -13.12 2.21 2.53
N GLY A 203 -12.72 3.20 3.33
CA GLY A 203 -11.33 3.62 3.48
C GLY A 203 -10.76 4.37 2.27
N VAL A 204 -11.61 4.98 1.44
CA VAL A 204 -11.17 5.77 0.29
C VAL A 204 -10.30 6.94 0.77
N ARG A 205 -9.13 7.12 0.13
CA ARG A 205 -8.12 8.10 0.54
C ARG A 205 -8.50 9.53 0.19
N TYR A 206 -9.16 9.73 -0.94
CA TYR A 206 -9.60 11.03 -1.40
C TYR A 206 -11.07 11.01 -1.82
N VAL A 207 -11.90 11.79 -1.15
CA VAL A 207 -13.33 11.94 -1.44
C VAL A 207 -13.58 13.40 -1.80
N ALA A 208 -14.13 13.68 -2.98
CA ALA A 208 -14.38 15.06 -3.42
C ALA A 208 -15.86 15.28 -3.66
N LEU A 209 -16.40 16.38 -3.13
CA LEU A 209 -17.78 16.81 -3.39
C LEU A 209 -17.79 18.02 -4.33
N VAL A 210 -18.31 17.81 -5.53
CA VAL A 210 -18.52 18.88 -6.52
C VAL A 210 -19.74 19.70 -6.10
N ALA A 211 -19.49 20.75 -5.32
CA ALA A 211 -20.50 21.65 -4.78
C ALA A 211 -19.98 23.08 -4.66
N SER A 212 -20.90 24.05 -4.55
CA SER A 212 -20.52 25.41 -4.16
C SER A 212 -20.02 25.42 -2.70
N PRO A 213 -19.16 26.38 -2.29
CA PRO A 213 -18.64 26.45 -0.93
C PRO A 213 -19.74 26.41 0.13
N ARG A 214 -20.84 27.14 -0.12
CA ARG A 214 -22.00 27.19 0.77
C ARG A 214 -22.71 25.83 0.87
N ARG A 215 -22.92 25.14 -0.26
CA ARG A 215 -23.64 23.85 -0.27
C ARG A 215 -22.76 22.74 0.32
N GLY A 216 -21.50 22.69 -0.09
CA GLY A 216 -20.53 21.72 0.44
C GLY A 216 -20.39 21.82 1.96
N GLY A 217 -20.23 23.04 2.48
CA GLY A 217 -20.18 23.26 3.94
C GLY A 217 -21.43 22.75 4.66
N ALA A 218 -22.62 23.07 4.14
CA ALA A 218 -23.88 22.61 4.75
C ALA A 218 -24.03 21.08 4.76
N VAL A 219 -23.58 20.40 3.69
CA VAL A 219 -23.58 18.92 3.62
C VAL A 219 -22.64 18.34 4.67
N LEU A 220 -21.38 18.82 4.73
CA LEU A 220 -20.40 18.26 5.68
C LEU A 220 -20.74 18.54 7.14
N GLU A 221 -21.30 19.72 7.46
CA GLU A 221 -21.76 20.05 8.81
C GLU A 221 -22.84 19.07 9.30
N GLY A 222 -23.74 18.63 8.41
CA GLY A 222 -24.78 17.64 8.72
C GLY A 222 -24.26 16.23 8.98
N MET A 223 -23.07 15.90 8.48
CA MET A 223 -22.52 14.54 8.55
C MET A 223 -21.78 14.21 9.86
N GLY A 224 -21.35 15.21 10.63
CA GLY A 224 -20.63 14.98 11.89
C GLY A 224 -19.29 14.25 11.74
N LEU A 225 -18.53 14.58 10.68
CA LEU A 225 -17.25 13.94 10.37
C LEU A 225 -16.21 14.14 11.48
N THR A 226 -15.40 13.11 11.71
CA THR A 226 -14.21 13.21 12.56
C THR A 226 -13.12 14.06 11.87
N PRO A 227 -12.13 14.58 12.62
CA PRO A 227 -11.01 15.33 12.03
C PRO A 227 -10.21 14.52 11.00
N GLU A 228 -10.14 13.20 11.15
CA GLU A 228 -9.49 12.29 10.20
C GLU A 228 -10.28 12.15 8.90
N GLU A 229 -11.59 11.95 9.00
CA GLU A 229 -12.47 11.87 7.84
C GLU A 229 -12.53 13.20 7.08
N ALA A 230 -12.62 14.32 7.81
CA ALA A 230 -12.64 15.65 7.22
C ALA A 230 -11.38 15.96 6.40
N ARG A 231 -10.21 15.41 6.76
CA ARG A 231 -8.98 15.54 5.96
C ARG A 231 -9.04 14.82 4.61
N ARG A 232 -9.86 13.78 4.49
CA ARG A 232 -10.04 13.00 3.25
C ARG A 232 -11.13 13.59 2.34
N VAL A 233 -11.99 14.47 2.87
CA VAL A 233 -13.11 15.05 2.12
C VAL A 233 -12.78 16.46 1.64
N SER A 234 -12.69 16.65 0.33
CA SER A 234 -12.53 17.98 -0.29
C SER A 234 -13.86 18.57 -0.75
N THR A 235 -14.19 19.75 -0.26
CA THR A 235 -15.31 20.56 -0.75
C THR A 235 -15.05 22.07 -0.62
N PRO A 236 -15.26 22.89 -1.65
CA PRO A 236 -15.50 22.50 -3.05
C PRO A 236 -14.39 21.62 -3.60
N ALA A 237 -14.74 20.63 -4.42
CA ALA A 237 -13.75 19.75 -5.04
C ALA A 237 -12.83 20.54 -5.99
N GLY A 238 -11.54 20.22 -5.93
CA GLY A 238 -10.47 20.73 -6.78
C GLY A 238 -9.79 21.98 -6.24
N PHE A 239 -8.54 22.21 -6.69
CA PHE A 239 -7.83 23.44 -6.40
C PHE A 239 -8.51 24.67 -7.00
N ASP A 240 -8.40 25.82 -6.33
CA ASP A 240 -8.86 27.10 -6.88
C ASP A 240 -7.90 27.60 -7.97
N ILE A 241 -8.21 27.23 -9.21
CA ILE A 241 -7.53 27.70 -10.42
C ILE A 241 -8.37 28.71 -11.20
N GLY A 242 -9.48 29.21 -10.61
CA GLY A 242 -10.45 30.05 -11.32
C GLY A 242 -11.24 29.33 -12.42
N ALA A 243 -11.46 28.03 -12.28
CA ALA A 243 -12.14 27.18 -13.25
C ALA A 243 -13.58 27.64 -13.55
N ARG A 244 -13.97 27.58 -14.84
CA ARG A 244 -15.29 28.00 -15.34
C ARG A 244 -15.96 26.94 -16.20
N THR A 245 -15.18 26.13 -16.91
CA THR A 245 -15.69 25.06 -17.76
C THR A 245 -15.61 23.71 -17.06
N ALA A 246 -16.43 22.73 -17.48
CA ALA A 246 -16.37 21.39 -16.90
C ALA A 246 -14.98 20.71 -17.02
N PRO A 247 -14.24 20.84 -18.14
CA PRO A 247 -12.85 20.38 -18.23
C PRO A 247 -11.91 21.11 -17.27
N GLU A 248 -12.04 22.43 -17.08
CA GLU A 248 -11.21 23.16 -16.10
C GLU A 248 -11.48 22.69 -14.67
N VAL A 249 -12.74 22.47 -14.32
CA VAL A 249 -13.13 21.93 -13.00
C VAL A 249 -12.60 20.51 -12.82
N ALA A 250 -12.76 19.65 -13.82
CA ALA A 250 -12.25 18.29 -13.74
C ALA A 250 -10.72 18.25 -13.65
N LEU A 251 -10.00 19.16 -14.32
CA LEU A 251 -8.55 19.31 -14.19
C LEU A 251 -8.16 19.71 -12.77
N SER A 252 -8.87 20.66 -12.14
CA SER A 252 -8.55 21.07 -10.77
C SER A 252 -8.79 19.97 -9.75
N ILE A 253 -9.85 19.16 -9.93
CA ILE A 253 -10.16 17.99 -9.11
C ILE A 253 -9.11 16.90 -9.27
N LEU A 254 -8.69 16.60 -10.51
CA LEU A 254 -7.65 15.60 -10.76
C LEU A 254 -6.30 16.03 -10.21
N ALA A 255 -5.96 17.32 -10.32
CA ALA A 255 -4.74 17.86 -9.74
C ALA A 255 -4.73 17.73 -8.21
N GLU A 256 -5.85 18.01 -7.55
CA GLU A 256 -6.01 17.84 -6.10
C GLU A 256 -5.94 16.36 -5.70
N MET A 257 -6.66 15.49 -6.41
CA MET A 257 -6.62 14.03 -6.20
C MET A 257 -5.18 13.49 -6.27
N VAL A 258 -4.43 13.85 -7.32
CA VAL A 258 -3.03 13.43 -7.46
C VAL A 258 -2.20 13.95 -6.30
N ALA A 259 -2.37 15.21 -5.90
CA ALA A 259 -1.65 15.77 -4.76
C ALA A 259 -1.94 15.01 -3.46
N ALA A 260 -3.21 14.70 -3.19
CA ALA A 260 -3.63 13.95 -2.00
C ALA A 260 -3.05 12.53 -1.98
N LEU A 261 -3.20 11.78 -3.08
CA LEU A 261 -2.69 10.41 -3.17
C LEU A 261 -1.15 10.34 -3.00
N ARG A 262 -0.44 11.34 -3.51
CA ARG A 262 1.03 11.46 -3.37
C ARG A 262 1.46 12.00 -2.00
N ALA A 263 0.61 12.76 -1.29
CA ALA A 263 0.91 13.24 0.06
C ALA A 263 0.88 12.08 1.06
N ASP A 264 -0.14 11.22 0.98
CA ASP A 264 -0.22 9.99 1.78
C ASP A 264 1.01 9.09 1.57
N GLU A 265 1.46 8.98 0.32
CA GLU A 265 2.70 8.30 -0.01
C GLU A 265 3.87 8.98 0.73
N ARG A 266 4.10 10.29 0.55
CA ARG A 266 5.23 11.00 1.20
C ARG A 266 5.24 10.92 2.73
N GLU A 267 4.08 10.98 3.38
CA GLU A 267 3.97 10.80 4.82
C GLU A 267 4.42 9.39 5.24
N ALA A 268 4.06 8.35 4.47
CA ALA A 268 4.57 7.00 4.68
C ALA A 268 6.09 6.87 4.46
N HIS A 269 6.69 7.74 3.64
CA HIS A 269 8.14 7.75 3.35
C HIS A 269 8.98 8.57 4.35
N GLY A 270 8.38 9.32 5.28
CA GLY A 270 9.11 10.24 6.17
C GLY A 270 10.02 11.25 5.45
N THR A 271 9.77 11.49 4.15
CA THR A 271 10.65 12.32 3.30
C THR A 271 10.22 13.78 3.41
N PRO A 272 11.09 14.72 3.83
CA PRO A 272 10.73 16.12 3.88
C PRO A 272 10.39 16.61 2.46
N ALA A 273 9.26 17.33 2.34
CA ALA A 273 8.86 17.96 1.10
C ALA A 273 10.03 18.77 0.52
N HIS A 274 10.32 18.58 -0.78
CA HIS A 274 11.20 19.49 -1.51
C HIS A 274 10.60 20.89 -1.39
N GLY A 275 11.21 21.72 -0.56
CA GLY A 275 10.64 22.99 -0.12
C GLY A 275 10.41 23.91 -1.29
N THR A 276 9.15 24.18 -1.61
CA THR A 276 8.78 25.43 -2.27
C THR A 276 8.77 26.50 -1.19
N SER A 277 9.81 27.34 -1.16
CA SER A 277 9.89 28.50 -0.28
C SER A 277 8.76 29.48 -0.64
N GLY A 278 7.76 29.60 0.24
CA GLY A 278 6.63 30.53 0.09
C GLY A 278 5.77 30.63 1.35
N ALA A 279 6.28 31.37 2.34
CA ALA A 279 5.66 31.93 3.55
C ALA A 279 4.15 31.68 3.84
N SER A 280 3.86 31.00 4.95
CA SER A 280 3.52 31.65 6.24
C SER A 280 3.17 30.58 7.28
N GLY A 281 3.79 30.69 8.45
CA GLY A 281 3.69 29.70 9.50
C GLY A 281 2.37 29.71 10.25
N VAL A 282 1.91 28.51 10.59
CA VAL A 282 1.38 28.17 11.92
C VAL A 282 1.95 26.81 12.25
N SER A 283 2.83 26.74 13.24
CA SER A 283 3.22 25.48 13.86
C SER A 283 2.02 24.96 14.67
N SER A 284 1.54 23.77 14.35
CA SER A 284 0.66 23.00 15.23
C SER A 284 1.39 21.75 15.73
N PRO A 285 1.04 21.27 16.92
CA PRO A 285 1.83 20.32 17.68
C PRO A 285 1.75 18.93 17.06
N ALA A 286 2.84 18.18 17.20
CA ALA A 286 2.94 16.79 16.77
C ALA A 286 1.84 15.95 17.44
N ASP A 287 0.93 15.42 16.61
CA ASP A 287 0.00 14.37 17.01
C ASP A 287 0.75 13.04 17.21
N PRO A 288 0.27 12.17 18.11
CA PRO A 288 0.97 10.95 18.50
C PRO A 288 0.99 9.95 17.34
N GLN A 289 2.20 9.61 16.91
CA GLN A 289 2.47 8.59 15.90
C GLN A 289 1.87 7.25 16.35
N PRO A 290 1.19 6.48 15.48
CA PRO A 290 0.81 5.11 15.79
C PRO A 290 2.08 4.33 16.13
N GLU A 291 2.05 3.60 17.25
CA GLU A 291 3.23 2.92 17.81
C GLU A 291 3.87 2.02 16.75
N ALA A 292 5.03 2.44 16.25
CA ALA A 292 5.83 1.68 15.31
C ALA A 292 6.08 0.28 15.87
N PRO A 293 6.07 -0.77 15.01
CA PRO A 293 6.29 -2.13 15.46
C PRO A 293 7.61 -2.20 16.23
N ARG A 294 7.56 -2.79 17.43
CA ARG A 294 8.69 -2.81 18.36
C ARG A 294 9.90 -3.46 17.68
N GLN A 295 10.99 -2.69 17.58
CA GLN A 295 12.26 -3.16 17.04
C GLN A 295 13.22 -3.46 18.18
N GLU A 296 13.88 -4.62 18.12
CA GLU A 296 14.91 -5.01 19.07
C GLU A 296 16.19 -5.44 18.35
N SER A 297 17.35 -5.24 18.97
CA SER A 297 18.62 -5.67 18.40
C SER A 297 18.96 -7.08 18.87
N ASP A 298 19.21 -7.98 17.93
CA ASP A 298 19.73 -9.32 18.21
C ASP A 298 21.12 -9.21 18.87
N PRO A 299 21.32 -9.71 20.10
CA PRO A 299 22.57 -9.54 20.83
C PRO A 299 23.73 -10.40 20.31
N VAL A 300 23.48 -11.34 19.40
CA VAL A 300 24.52 -12.19 18.78
C VAL A 300 25.13 -11.51 17.57
N CYS A 301 24.29 -10.95 16.70
CA CYS A 301 24.73 -10.43 15.40
C CYS A 301 24.55 -8.92 15.23
N GLY A 302 23.84 -8.26 16.15
CA GLY A 302 23.56 -6.83 16.11
C GLY A 302 22.46 -6.43 15.11
N MET A 303 21.78 -7.39 14.47
CA MET A 303 20.71 -7.08 13.52
C MET A 303 19.45 -6.55 14.23
N THR A 304 18.83 -5.53 13.66
CA THR A 304 17.51 -5.04 14.10
C THR A 304 16.42 -6.01 13.66
N VAL A 305 15.61 -6.47 14.60
CA VAL A 305 14.53 -7.45 14.46
C VAL A 305 13.21 -6.77 14.78
N THR A 306 12.25 -6.84 13.87
CA THR A 306 10.86 -6.45 14.15
C THR A 306 10.19 -7.56 14.94
N VAL A 307 9.67 -7.24 16.12
CA VAL A 307 9.02 -8.20 17.02
C VAL A 307 7.62 -8.55 16.51
N MET A 308 7.45 -9.81 16.11
CA MET A 308 6.21 -10.45 15.67
C MET A 308 5.98 -11.73 16.50
N PRO A 309 4.76 -12.31 16.49
CA PRO A 309 4.45 -13.51 17.28
C PRO A 309 5.35 -14.73 16.98
N ASP A 310 5.86 -14.83 15.75
CA ASP A 310 6.72 -15.90 15.25
C ASP A 310 8.22 -15.57 15.31
N THR A 311 8.58 -14.36 15.75
CA THR A 311 9.99 -13.96 15.90
C THR A 311 10.69 -14.89 16.90
N PRO A 312 11.83 -15.51 16.52
CA PRO A 312 12.61 -16.34 17.43
C PRO A 312 13.01 -15.55 18.68
N ARG A 313 12.67 -16.07 19.87
CA ARG A 313 12.96 -15.43 21.15
C ARG A 313 13.46 -16.42 22.20
N LEU A 314 14.12 -15.90 23.22
CA LEU A 314 14.59 -16.62 24.41
C LEU A 314 14.42 -15.70 25.62
N THR A 315 13.82 -16.20 26.69
CA THR A 315 13.72 -15.45 27.93
C THR A 315 14.97 -15.68 28.77
N VAL A 316 15.73 -14.62 29.07
CA VAL A 316 16.94 -14.66 29.91
C VAL A 316 16.74 -13.70 31.08
N ASP A 317 16.89 -14.20 32.31
CA ASP A 317 16.67 -13.44 33.55
C ASP A 317 15.31 -12.70 33.59
N GLY A 318 14.27 -13.32 33.02
CA GLY A 318 12.92 -12.75 32.96
C GLY A 318 12.69 -11.72 31.86
N THR A 319 13.65 -11.48 30.97
CA THR A 319 13.53 -10.57 29.83
C THR A 319 13.50 -11.37 28.52
N ASP A 320 12.51 -11.11 27.67
CA ASP A 320 12.47 -11.69 26.33
C ASP A 320 13.52 -11.02 25.44
N VAL A 321 14.44 -11.83 24.93
CA VAL A 321 15.45 -11.44 23.95
C VAL A 321 15.01 -11.98 22.60
N PHE A 322 14.97 -11.12 21.58
CA PHE A 322 14.55 -11.48 20.21
C PHE A 322 15.76 -11.66 19.28
N PHE A 323 15.65 -12.59 18.35
CA PHE A 323 16.73 -12.99 17.46
C PHE A 323 16.27 -12.95 16.00
N CYS A 324 17.21 -12.63 15.11
CA CYS A 324 16.98 -12.58 13.67
C CYS A 324 16.64 -13.95 13.07
N GLY A 325 16.92 -15.03 13.81
CA GLY A 325 16.78 -16.40 13.38
C GLY A 325 17.04 -17.39 14.52
N THR A 326 16.57 -18.62 14.37
CA THR A 326 16.77 -19.69 15.35
C THR A 326 18.25 -20.03 15.56
N GLY A 327 19.10 -19.85 14.54
CA GLY A 327 20.55 -20.04 14.66
C GLY A 327 21.21 -19.07 15.65
N CYS A 328 20.82 -17.78 15.63
CA CYS A 328 21.32 -16.80 16.61
C CYS A 328 20.78 -17.10 18.01
N ARG A 329 19.48 -17.40 18.13
CA ARG A 329 18.87 -17.83 19.40
C ARG A 329 19.62 -19.02 20.01
N ASP A 330 19.83 -20.08 19.23
CA ASP A 330 20.45 -21.32 19.68
C ASP A 330 21.96 -21.13 19.95
N GLY A 331 22.61 -20.20 19.26
CA GLY A 331 23.96 -19.73 19.57
C GLY A 331 24.04 -18.99 20.92
N TYR A 332 23.09 -18.08 21.16
CA TYR A 332 22.99 -17.29 22.39
C TYR A 332 22.65 -18.15 23.61
N ALA A 333 21.77 -19.15 23.45
CA ALA A 333 21.44 -20.10 24.51
C ALA A 333 22.67 -20.91 24.96
N ARG A 334 23.57 -21.24 24.03
CA ARG A 334 24.82 -21.96 24.33
C ARG A 334 25.86 -21.09 25.04
N SER A 335 25.89 -19.78 24.78
CA SER A 335 26.86 -18.86 25.38
C SER A 335 26.45 -18.33 26.75
N THR A 336 25.15 -18.24 27.03
CA THR A 336 24.61 -17.67 28.28
C THR A 336 24.34 -18.70 29.37
N GLY A 337 24.50 -20.01 29.11
CA GLY A 337 24.46 -21.05 30.15
C GLY A 337 23.10 -21.23 30.85
N GLY A 338 22.01 -20.78 30.23
CA GLY A 338 20.65 -20.93 30.77
C GLY A 338 20.10 -22.34 30.60
N GLY A 339 20.06 -23.11 31.69
CA GLY A 339 19.32 -24.36 31.77
C GLY A 339 17.79 -24.13 31.75
N SER A 340 17.11 -25.02 31.02
CA SER A 340 15.69 -25.42 31.09
C SER A 340 14.61 -24.33 31.09
N ASP A 341 14.05 -24.05 29.90
CA ASP A 341 12.68 -24.47 29.55
C ASP A 341 12.37 -24.04 28.10
N ALA A 342 12.65 -24.93 27.15
CA ALA A 342 12.26 -24.75 25.76
C ALA A 342 10.76 -25.08 25.61
N HIS A 343 9.89 -24.08 25.76
CA HIS A 343 8.51 -24.18 25.29
C HIS A 343 8.47 -23.90 23.79
N THR A 344 8.40 -24.96 22.98
CA THR A 344 7.98 -24.88 21.58
C THR A 344 6.47 -24.73 21.54
N ASP A 345 5.97 -23.53 21.33
CA ASP A 345 4.54 -23.32 21.04
C ASP A 345 4.31 -23.56 19.54
N THR A 346 3.90 -24.78 19.20
CA THR A 346 3.42 -25.13 17.86
C THR A 346 1.90 -25.08 17.90
N ALA A 347 1.31 -23.97 17.46
CA ALA A 347 -0.14 -23.89 17.29
C ALA A 347 -0.58 -24.76 16.11
N ALA A 348 -1.04 -25.98 16.41
CA ALA A 348 -1.70 -26.87 15.48
C ALA A 348 -3.17 -26.46 15.29
N ALA A 349 -3.55 -26.14 14.05
CA ALA A 349 -4.95 -25.99 13.66
C ALA A 349 -5.61 -27.38 13.54
N GLY A 350 -6.70 -27.58 14.29
CA GLY A 350 -7.43 -28.83 14.38
C GLY A 350 -8.27 -29.16 13.14
N ALA A 351 -8.25 -30.43 12.73
CA ALA A 351 -9.26 -31.02 11.87
C ALA A 351 -10.31 -31.71 12.75
N GLY A 352 -11.56 -31.27 12.60
CA GLY A 352 -12.71 -31.70 13.38
C GLY A 352 -13.12 -33.16 13.14
N ALA A 353 -13.53 -33.81 14.24
CA ALA A 353 -14.26 -35.05 14.22
C ALA A 353 -15.77 -34.78 14.07
N HIS A 354 -16.43 -35.51 13.17
CA HIS A 354 -17.88 -35.74 13.21
C HIS A 354 -18.15 -37.24 13.50
N PRO A 355 -19.13 -37.61 14.35
CA PRO A 355 -19.27 -38.98 14.86
C PRO A 355 -20.55 -39.73 14.42
N VAL A 356 -20.56 -41.05 14.72
CA VAL A 356 -21.70 -42.02 14.90
C VAL A 356 -22.35 -42.53 13.58
N ALA A 357 -22.78 -43.78 13.36
CA ALA A 357 -23.21 -44.97 14.12
C ALA A 357 -22.84 -46.24 13.30
N GLY A 358 -22.83 -47.50 13.74
CA GLY A 358 -23.42 -48.19 14.87
C GLY A 358 -23.75 -49.63 14.42
N ARG A 359 -23.39 -50.61 15.27
CA ARG A 359 -23.55 -52.08 15.19
C ARG A 359 -22.50 -52.87 14.40
#